data_AF-A0A519GI38-F1
#
_entry.id   AF-A0A519GI38-F1
#
_cell.length_a   1.000
_cell.length_b   1.000
_cell.length_c   1.000
_cell.angle_alpha   90.00
_cell.angle_beta   90.00
_cell.angle_gamma   90.00
#
_symmetry.space_group_name_H-M   'P 1'
#
loop_
_entity.id
_entity.type
_entity.pdbx_description
1 polymer ?
#
loop_
_entity_poly.entity_id
_entity_poly.type
_entity_poly.pdbx_seq_one_letter_code
_entity_poly.pdbx_strand_id
1 'polypeptide(L)' 'MTAARSFHLAEPSATYLKRPPVVVDSSAICAVLFDEPGREEAVASMAGKSLYAPYLLDHEFISVALKKRRL' A
#
# COMPACT_ATOMS: atom_id res chain seq x y z
N MET A 1 35.39 1.80 -17.03
CA MET A 1 34.01 1.27 -17.01
C MET A 1 33.86 0.45 -15.74
N THR A 2 33.15 0.95 -14.73
CA THR A 2 32.98 0.25 -13.44
C THR A 2 31.90 -0.82 -13.61
N ALA A 3 32.23 -2.09 -13.35
CA ALA A 3 31.26 -3.18 -13.43
C ALA A 3 30.14 -2.97 -12.39
N ALA A 4 28.88 -3.03 -12.81
CA ALA A 4 27.74 -2.91 -11.92
C ALA A 4 27.74 -4.10 -10.95
N ARG A 5 27.73 -3.80 -9.65
CA ARG A 5 27.72 -4.83 -8.59
C ARG A 5 26.34 -5.50 -8.59
N SER A 6 26.32 -6.82 -8.80
CA SER A 6 25.09 -7.60 -8.76
C SER A 6 24.63 -7.79 -7.32
N PHE A 7 23.38 -7.39 -7.04
CA PHE A 7 22.73 -7.65 -5.77
C PHE A 7 21.91 -8.93 -5.90
N HIS A 8 22.08 -9.84 -4.95
CA HIS A 8 21.29 -11.07 -4.86
C HIS A 8 20.26 -10.90 -3.74
N LEU A 9 18.98 -11.00 -4.09
CA LEU A 9 17.86 -10.91 -3.15
C LEU A 9 17.22 -12.30 -3.05
N ALA A 10 17.20 -12.86 -1.85
CA ALA A 10 16.57 -14.15 -1.56
C ALA A 10 15.17 -13.93 -1.01
N GLU A 11 14.20 -13.58 -1.88
CA GLU A 11 12.80 -13.53 -1.45
C GLU A 11 12.15 -14.92 -1.53
N PRO A 12 11.33 -15.31 -0.54
CA PRO A 12 10.54 -16.52 -0.63
C PRO A 12 9.57 -16.43 -1.82
N SER A 13 9.45 -17.51 -2.59
CA SER A 13 8.54 -17.56 -3.73
C SER A 13 7.11 -17.21 -3.30
N ALA A 14 6.45 -16.32 -4.05
CA ALA A 14 5.08 -15.87 -3.78
C ALA A 14 4.08 -17.04 -3.65
N THR A 15 4.34 -18.17 -4.30
CA THR A 15 3.53 -19.40 -4.23
C THR A 15 3.42 -19.97 -2.82
N TYR A 16 4.42 -19.73 -1.95
CA TYR A 16 4.39 -20.20 -0.56
C TYR A 16 3.68 -19.21 0.39
N LEU A 17 3.31 -18.02 -0.08
CA LEU A 17 2.67 -17.00 0.75
C LEU A 17 1.15 -17.18 0.70
N LYS A 18 0.54 -17.48 1.85
CA LYS A 18 -0.93 -17.57 2.00
C LYS A 18 -1.66 -16.32 1.51
N ARG A 19 -0.99 -15.16 1.61
CA ARG A 19 -1.44 -13.88 1.07
C ARG A 19 -0.21 -13.15 0.52
N PRO A 20 -0.19 -12.81 -0.78
CA PRO A 20 0.95 -12.09 -1.33
C PRO A 20 1.03 -10.69 -0.68
N PRO A 21 2.24 -10.21 -0.33
CA PRO A 21 2.45 -8.90 0.23
C PRO A 21 2.22 -7.83 -0.84
N VAL A 22 1.59 -6.72 -0.46
CA VAL A 22 1.47 -5.54 -1.33
C VAL A 22 1.72 -4.29 -0.51
N VAL A 23 2.51 -3.38 -1.05
CA VAL A 23 2.67 -2.04 -0.47
C VAL A 23 1.47 -1.21 -0.87
N VAL A 24 0.76 -0.65 0.10
CA VAL A 24 -0.45 0.15 -0.14
C VAL A 24 -0.12 1.62 0.12
N ASP A 25 -0.64 2.50 -0.73
CA ASP A 25 -0.54 3.95 -0.56
C ASP A 25 -1.68 4.51 0.32
N SER A 26 -1.46 5.71 0.89
CA SER A 26 -2.45 6.41 1.73
C SER A 26 -3.73 6.72 1.00
N SER A 27 -3.66 7.06 -0.29
CA SER A 27 -4.83 7.32 -1.12
C SER A 27 -5.77 6.11 -1.22
N ALA A 28 -5.24 4.90 -1.40
CA ALA A 28 -6.05 3.68 -1.50
C ALA A 28 -6.79 3.36 -0.19
N ILE A 29 -6.13 3.56 0.96
CA ILE A 29 -6.76 3.41 2.27
C ILE A 29 -7.82 4.49 2.51
N CYS A 30 -7.51 5.74 2.14
CA CYS A 30 -8.43 6.87 2.27
C CYS A 30 -9.67 6.70 1.38
N ALA A 31 -9.52 6.19 0.17
CA ALA A 31 -10.63 5.95 -0.75
C ALA A 31 -11.65 4.98 -0.14
N VAL A 32 -11.19 3.96 0.59
CA VAL A 32 -12.08 3.03 1.30
C VAL A 32 -12.69 3.66 2.54
N LEU A 33 -11.92 4.37 3.35
CA LEU A 33 -12.37 4.92 4.63
C LEU A 33 -13.32 6.11 4.48
N PHE A 34 -13.17 6.91 3.43
CA PHE A 34 -13.98 8.11 3.17
C PHE A 34 -14.98 7.94 2.02
N ASP A 35 -15.19 6.70 1.55
CA ASP A 35 -16.13 6.36 0.47
C ASP A 35 -15.91 7.21 -0.80
N GLU A 36 -14.65 7.34 -1.21
CA GLU A 36 -14.27 8.16 -2.36
C GLU A 36 -14.45 7.41 -3.70
N PRO A 37 -14.52 8.13 -4.84
CA PRO A 37 -14.42 7.51 -6.15
C PRO A 37 -13.17 6.63 -6.25
N GLY A 38 -13.34 5.36 -6.66
CA GLY A 38 -12.27 4.36 -6.68
C GLY A 38 -12.26 3.40 -5.48
N ARG A 39 -13.18 3.56 -4.51
CA ARG A 39 -13.33 2.61 -3.38
C ARG A 39 -13.40 1.16 -3.83
N GLU A 40 -14.24 0.84 -4.82
CA GLU A 40 -14.45 -0.55 -5.26
C GLU A 40 -13.17 -1.14 -5.87
N GLU A 41 -12.46 -0.35 -6.67
CA GLU A 41 -11.17 -0.73 -7.25
C GLU A 41 -10.10 -0.93 -6.18
N ALA A 42 -10.04 -0.04 -5.19
CA ALA A 42 -9.13 -0.15 -4.05
C ALA A 42 -9.40 -1.42 -3.24
N VAL A 43 -10.68 -1.71 -2.94
CA VAL A 43 -11.07 -2.94 -2.24
C VAL A 43 -10.69 -4.18 -3.05
N ALA A 44 -11.01 -4.21 -4.35
CA ALA A 44 -10.67 -5.33 -5.22
C ALA A 44 -9.16 -5.55 -5.30
N SER A 45 -8.38 -4.46 -5.35
CA SER A 45 -6.92 -4.51 -5.43
C SER A 45 -6.26 -4.95 -4.13
N MET A 46 -6.87 -4.70 -2.97
CA MET A 46 -6.34 -5.08 -1.65
C MET A 46 -6.83 -6.47 -1.18
N ALA A 47 -7.97 -6.95 -1.70
CA ALA A 47 -8.58 -8.20 -1.27
C ALA A 47 -7.61 -9.40 -1.37
N GLY A 48 -7.54 -10.19 -0.30
CA GLY A 48 -6.73 -11.41 -0.24
C GLY A 48 -5.22 -11.19 -0.12
N LYS A 49 -4.75 -9.94 -0.02
CA LYS A 49 -3.33 -9.59 0.10
C LYS A 49 -2.96 -9.26 1.54
N SER A 50 -1.66 -9.37 1.87
CA SER A 50 -1.12 -8.81 3.10
C SER A 50 -0.75 -7.37 2.82
N LEU A 51 -1.45 -6.43 3.46
CA LEU A 51 -1.26 -5.01 3.20
C LEU A 51 -0.08 -4.49 4.03
N TYR A 52 0.94 -4.02 3.34
CA TYR A 52 2.09 -3.35 3.95
C TYR A 52 1.94 -1.85 3.75
N ALA A 53 1.79 -1.19 4.88
CA ALA A 53 1.70 0.24 4.98
C ALA A 53 3.06 0.78 5.43
N PRO A 54 3.89 1.39 4.58
CA PRO A 54 5.13 2.00 5.05
C PRO A 54 4.77 3.12 6.06
N TYR A 55 5.63 3.31 7.07
CA TYR A 55 5.44 4.23 8.21
C TYR A 55 4.95 5.65 7.84
N LEU A 56 5.17 6.07 6.59
CA LEU A 56 4.66 7.31 6.03
C LEU A 56 3.13 7.46 6.10
N LEU A 57 2.39 6.33 6.09
CA LEU A 57 0.92 6.31 6.21
C LEU A 57 0.40 6.90 7.51
N ASP A 58 1.08 6.69 8.63
CA ASP A 58 0.64 7.23 9.93
C ASP A 58 0.63 8.77 9.92
N HIS A 59 1.52 9.39 9.14
CA HIS A 59 1.61 10.84 9.00
C HIS A 59 0.68 11.38 7.89
N GLU A 60 0.59 10.69 6.77
CA GLU A 60 -0.25 11.11 5.64
C GLU A 60 -1.74 10.98 5.94
N PHE A 61 -2.14 9.93 6.67
CA PHE A 61 -3.54 9.70 7.03
C PHE A 61 -4.10 10.83 7.90
N ILE A 62 -3.32 11.30 8.88
CA ILE A 62 -3.69 12.44 9.72
C ILE A 62 -3.92 13.69 8.85
N SER A 63 -3.04 13.91 7.86
CA SER A 63 -3.16 15.06 6.97
C SER A 63 -4.42 15.01 6.10
N VAL A 64 -4.80 13.82 5.60
CA VAL A 64 -6.04 13.62 4.85
C VAL A 64 -7.26 13.81 5.76
N ALA A 65 -7.27 13.19 6.94
CA ALA A 65 -8.37 13.32 7.90
C ALA A 65 -8.59 14.78 8.34
N LEU A 66 -7.52 15.52 8.61
CA LEU A 66 -7.59 16.94 8.95
C LEU A 66 -8.11 17.81 7.81
N LYS A 67 -7.74 17.51 6.55
CA LYS A 67 -8.28 18.20 5.38
C LYS A 67 -9.77 17.90 5.20
N LYS A 68 -10.18 16.64 5.33
CA LYS A 68 -11.58 16.21 5.22
C LYS A 68 -12.47 16.76 6.31
N ARG A 69 -11.97 16.90 7.55
CA ARG A 69 -12.72 17.56 8.65
C ARG A 69 -13.06 19.03 8.37
N ARG A 70 -12.28 19.71 7.51
CA ARG A 70 -12.46 21.13 7.18
C ARG A 70 -13.39 21.35 5.98
N LEU A 71 -13.74 20.29 5.26
CA LEU A 71 -14.71 20.28 4.17
C LEU A 71 -16.11 20.02 4.73
#